data_AF-A0A428SBT3-F1
#
_entry.id   AF-A0A428SBT3-F1
#
_cell.length_a   1.000
_cell.length_b   1.000
_cell.length_c   1.000
_cell.angle_alpha   90.00
_cell.angle_beta   90.00
_cell.angle_gamma   90.00
#
_symmetry.space_group_name_H-M   'P 1'
#
loop_
_entity.id
_entity.type
_entity.pdbx_description
1 polymer ?
#
loop_
_entity_poly.entity_id
_entity_poly.type
_entity_poly.pdbx_seq_one_letter_code
_entity_poly.pdbx_strand_id
1 'polypeptide(L)'
;MGRFQTSSSYKNYLGKTVISRPEGWLLPQLDLDQNNQVYMAPGEVYCRFRDADGHLCSHDVRFSRRAYLIRHYKKAHGLSVVSNVTNATSIKGRALVSGWYKELMDGLQPSWRAKDQRDEDVRAACRDLSKH
;
A
#
# COMPACT_ATOMS: atom_id res chain seq x y z
N MET A 1 0.62 -17.27 15.69
CA MET A 1 0.03 -16.03 15.12
C MET A 1 0.82 -15.62 13.88
N GLY A 2 0.23 -15.67 12.69
CA GLY A 2 0.95 -15.54 11.41
C GLY A 2 1.24 -14.10 10.97
N ARG A 3 2.33 -13.91 10.23
CA ARG A 3 2.69 -12.65 9.56
C ARG A 3 1.83 -12.51 8.28
N PHE A 4 1.43 -11.30 7.87
CA PHE A 4 0.63 -11.14 6.64
C PHE A 4 1.35 -11.70 5.40
N GLN A 5 2.69 -11.71 5.43
CA GLN A 5 3.54 -12.24 4.37
C GLN A 5 3.37 -13.76 4.15
N THR A 6 2.83 -14.48 5.13
CA THR A 6 2.57 -15.93 4.97
C THR A 6 1.22 -16.22 4.34
N SER A 7 0.35 -15.21 4.17
CA SER A 7 -0.96 -15.37 3.54
C SER A 7 -0.84 -15.78 2.07
N SER A 8 -1.80 -16.58 1.60
CA SER A 8 -1.90 -16.96 0.18
C SER A 8 -2.10 -15.74 -0.71
N SER A 9 -2.90 -14.76 -0.28
CA SER A 9 -3.16 -13.53 -1.04
C SER A 9 -1.90 -12.70 -1.26
N TYR A 10 -1.07 -12.52 -0.24
CA TYR A 10 0.21 -11.82 -0.41
C TYR A 10 1.17 -12.59 -1.32
N LYS A 11 1.24 -13.92 -1.18
CA LYS A 11 2.05 -14.76 -2.08
C LYS A 11 1.57 -14.68 -3.54
N ASN A 12 0.26 -14.63 -3.78
CA ASN A 12 -0.31 -14.43 -5.12
C ASN A 12 0.03 -13.03 -5.66
N TYR A 13 -0.06 -11.99 -4.82
CA TYR A 13 0.35 -10.63 -5.18
C TYR A 13 1.82 -10.56 -5.61
N LEU A 14 2.70 -11.30 -4.94
CA LEU A 14 4.13 -11.39 -5.31
C LEU A 14 4.37 -12.09 -6.66
N GLY A 15 3.36 -12.73 -7.24
CA GLY A 15 3.44 -13.56 -8.43
C GLY A 15 3.96 -14.97 -8.11
N LYS A 16 3.35 -16.00 -8.71
CA LYS A 16 3.75 -17.41 -8.51
C LYS A 16 5.10 -17.75 -9.18
N THR A 17 5.46 -17.07 -10.27
CA THR A 17 6.64 -17.40 -11.10
C THR A 17 7.22 -16.24 -11.91
N VAL A 18 6.61 -15.05 -11.92
CA VAL A 18 6.93 -13.98 -12.88
C VAL A 18 7.32 -12.69 -12.16
N ILE A 19 8.39 -12.07 -12.65
CA ILE A 19 8.97 -10.79 -12.18
C ILE A 19 8.02 -9.60 -12.40
N SER A 20 7.00 -9.79 -13.25
CA SER A 20 6.09 -8.75 -13.74
C SER A 20 4.95 -8.45 -12.77
N ARG A 21 4.61 -7.17 -12.74
CA ARG A 21 3.51 -6.56 -12.01
C ARG A 21 2.17 -7.23 -12.35
N PRO A 22 1.26 -7.38 -11.38
CA PRO A 22 -0.11 -7.80 -11.66
C PRO A 22 -0.78 -6.89 -12.68
N GLU A 23 -1.82 -7.41 -13.34
CA GLU A 23 -2.56 -6.66 -14.34
C GLU A 23 -3.02 -5.30 -13.85
N GLY A 24 -3.01 -4.32 -14.75
CA GLY A 24 -3.22 -2.93 -14.37
C GLY A 24 -4.59 -2.67 -13.75
N TRP A 25 -5.63 -3.40 -14.15
CA TRP A 25 -6.98 -3.28 -13.59
C TRP A 25 -7.06 -3.80 -12.14
N LEU A 26 -6.13 -4.67 -11.73
CA LEU A 26 -6.05 -5.19 -10.37
C LEU A 26 -5.54 -4.13 -9.40
N LEU A 27 -4.60 -3.29 -9.85
CA LEU A 27 -3.91 -2.35 -8.97
C LEU A 27 -4.77 -1.11 -8.65
N PRO A 28 -4.99 -0.81 -7.36
CA PRO A 28 -5.77 0.36 -6.96
C PRO A 28 -5.03 1.64 -7.30
N GLN A 29 -5.79 2.71 -7.52
CA GLN A 29 -5.26 4.07 -7.67
C GLN A 29 -4.51 4.53 -6.41
N LEU A 30 -3.50 5.39 -6.59
CA LEU A 30 -2.75 5.96 -5.48
C LEU A 30 -3.67 6.81 -4.61
N ASP A 31 -3.62 6.53 -3.31
CA ASP A 31 -4.14 7.42 -2.30
C ASP A 31 -3.04 8.42 -1.95
N LEU A 32 -3.37 9.70 -2.00
CA LEU A 32 -2.45 10.80 -1.70
C LEU A 32 -2.94 11.54 -0.45
N ASP A 33 -2.01 12.04 0.36
CA ASP A 33 -2.33 12.98 1.43
C ASP A 33 -2.38 14.43 0.91
N GLN A 34 -2.77 15.35 1.79
CA GLN A 34 -2.83 16.79 1.50
C GLN A 34 -1.50 17.42 1.05
N ASN A 35 -0.37 16.75 1.29
CA ASN A 35 0.97 17.17 0.89
C ASN A 35 1.46 16.42 -0.36
N ASN A 36 0.55 15.79 -1.11
CA ASN A 36 0.85 14.99 -2.29
C ASN A 36 1.79 13.79 -1.98
N GLN A 37 1.69 13.22 -0.78
CA GLN A 37 2.46 12.05 -0.39
C GLN A 37 1.64 10.78 -0.54
N VAL A 38 2.27 9.73 -1.06
CA VAL A 38 1.64 8.44 -1.31
C VAL A 38 1.41 7.67 -0.02
N TYR A 39 0.17 7.20 0.16
CA TYR A 39 -0.18 6.15 1.10
C TYR A 39 0.14 4.79 0.48
N MET A 40 1.10 4.08 1.10
CA MET A 40 1.60 2.80 0.61
C MET A 40 1.29 1.69 1.61
N ALA A 41 0.53 0.67 1.19
CA ALA A 41 0.23 -0.47 2.03
C ALA A 41 1.52 -1.24 2.41
N PRO A 42 1.60 -1.81 3.61
CA PRO A 42 2.70 -2.69 4.01
C PRO A 42 2.92 -3.84 3.03
N GLY A 43 4.17 -4.07 2.65
CA GLY A 43 4.54 -5.13 1.70
C GLY A 43 4.37 -4.79 0.22
N GLU A 44 3.91 -3.59 -0.14
CA GLU A 44 3.86 -3.19 -1.56
C GLU A 44 5.26 -3.25 -2.19
N VAL A 45 5.34 -3.86 -3.38
CA VAL A 45 6.58 -4.02 -4.14
C VAL A 45 6.46 -3.60 -5.60
N TYR A 46 5.29 -3.16 -6.07
CA TYR A 46 5.09 -2.67 -7.44
C TYR A 46 4.77 -1.18 -7.46
N CYS A 47 5.28 -0.47 -8.47
CA CYS A 47 4.81 0.89 -8.75
C CYS A 47 3.42 0.83 -9.37
N ARG A 48 2.48 1.58 -8.80
CA ARG A 48 1.09 1.70 -9.26
C ARG A 48 0.71 3.15 -9.61
N PHE A 49 1.72 4.01 -9.80
CA PHE A 49 1.53 5.36 -10.33
C PHE A 49 0.89 5.31 -11.71
N ARG A 50 -0.04 6.24 -11.95
CA ARG A 50 -0.64 6.49 -13.24
C ARG A 50 -0.38 7.93 -13.63
N ASP A 51 -0.06 8.16 -14.90
CA ASP A 51 0.03 9.51 -15.45
C ASP A 51 -1.36 10.15 -15.63
N ALA A 52 -1.40 11.35 -16.20
CA ALA A 52 -2.63 12.10 -16.44
C ALA A 52 -3.60 11.36 -17.39
N ASP A 53 -3.06 10.51 -18.28
CA ASP A 53 -3.82 9.71 -19.24
C ASP A 53 -4.25 8.34 -18.67
N GLY A 54 -3.85 8.05 -17.42
CA GLY A 54 -4.20 6.81 -16.72
C GLY A 54 -3.24 5.64 -17.00
N HIS A 55 -2.17 5.85 -17.78
CA HIS A 55 -1.18 4.81 -18.06
C HIS A 55 -0.33 4.53 -16.84
N LEU A 56 -0.16 3.24 -16.54
CA LEU A 56 0.71 2.82 -15.46
C LEU A 56 2.17 3.15 -15.79
N CYS A 57 2.93 3.48 -14.74
CA CYS A 57 4.38 3.58 -14.81
C CYS A 57 4.98 2.38 -15.58
N SER A 58 5.89 2.65 -16.50
CA SER A 58 6.56 1.64 -17.33
C SER A 58 7.44 0.67 -16.54
N HIS A 59 7.78 0.99 -15.29
CA HIS A 59 8.47 0.07 -14.40
C HIS A 59 7.51 -1.01 -13.87
N ASP A 60 7.44 -2.12 -14.60
CA ASP A 60 6.57 -3.25 -14.36
C ASP A 60 7.22 -4.36 -13.53
N VAL A 61 8.46 -4.18 -13.08
CA VAL A 61 9.20 -5.15 -12.26
C VAL A 61 8.99 -4.91 -10.76
N ARG A 62 8.93 -5.98 -9.97
CA ARG A 62 8.90 -5.86 -8.50
C ARG A 62 10.21 -5.28 -7.94
N PHE A 63 10.09 -4.37 -6.98
CA PHE A 63 11.22 -3.89 -6.19
C PHE A 63 11.60 -4.91 -5.12
N SER A 64 12.90 -5.20 -5.01
CA SER A 64 13.42 -6.15 -4.01
C SER A 64 13.32 -5.64 -2.57
N ARG A 65 13.20 -4.32 -2.38
CA ARG A 65 13.07 -3.66 -1.08
C ARG A 65 12.12 -2.48 -1.17
N ARG A 66 11.30 -2.27 -0.14
CA ARG A 66 10.39 -1.10 -0.02
C ARG A 66 11.13 0.23 -0.19
N ALA A 67 12.34 0.36 0.35
CA ALA A 67 13.17 1.56 0.21
C ALA A 67 13.45 1.92 -1.27
N TYR A 68 13.56 0.93 -2.15
CA TYR A 68 13.77 1.16 -3.58
C TYR A 68 12.50 1.61 -4.29
N LEU A 69 11.34 1.08 -3.91
CA LEU A 69 10.05 1.58 -4.39
C LEU A 69 9.81 3.03 -3.95
N ILE A 70 10.08 3.36 -2.68
CA ILE A 70 9.98 4.75 -2.17
C ILE A 70 10.91 5.68 -2.98
N ARG A 71 12.15 5.26 -3.20
CA ARG A 71 13.11 6.02 -4.00
C ARG A 71 12.64 6.17 -5.46
N HIS A 72 12.00 5.16 -6.02
CA HIS A 72 11.43 5.22 -7.36
C HIS A 72 10.31 6.25 -7.45
N TYR A 73 9.35 6.24 -6.52
CA TYR A 73 8.31 7.29 -6.46
C TYR A 73 8.90 8.70 -6.42
N LYS A 74 9.93 8.91 -5.59
CA LYS A 74 10.59 10.22 -5.49
C LYS A 74 11.29 10.62 -6.79
N LYS A 75 12.05 9.71 -7.40
CA LYS A 75 12.88 10.03 -8.58
C LYS A 75 12.10 10.07 -9.89
N ALA A 76 11.17 9.14 -10.09
CA ALA A 76 10.44 8.97 -11.34
C ALA A 76 9.14 9.78 -11.38
N HIS A 77 8.53 10.04 -10.22
CA HIS A 77 7.20 10.65 -10.13
C HIS A 77 7.17 11.92 -9.28
N GLY A 78 8.28 12.33 -8.66
CA GLY A 78 8.32 13.50 -7.77
C GLY A 78 7.49 13.33 -6.49
N LEU A 79 7.03 12.11 -6.18
CA LEU A 79 6.15 11.84 -5.06
C LEU A 79 6.94 11.33 -3.85
N SER A 80 6.61 11.86 -2.67
CA SER A 80 7.09 11.31 -1.40
C SER A 80 6.10 10.26 -0.88
N VAL A 81 6.52 9.42 0.08
CA VAL A 81 5.67 8.39 0.68
C VAL A 81 5.45 8.75 2.15
N VAL A 82 4.21 8.67 2.62
CA VAL A 82 3.86 8.96 4.00
C VAL A 82 4.59 7.99 4.94
N SER A 83 5.22 8.51 5.98
CA SER A 83 5.80 7.70 7.05
C SER A 83 4.73 7.09 7.95
N ASN A 84 4.92 5.85 8.40
CA ASN A 84 4.19 5.25 9.54
C ASN A 84 2.67 5.04 9.36
N VAL A 85 2.20 4.85 8.14
CA VAL A 85 0.75 4.75 7.83
C VAL A 85 0.08 3.50 8.43
N THR A 86 0.82 2.40 8.61
CA THR A 86 0.22 1.15 9.09
C THR A 86 1.22 0.35 9.90
N ASN A 87 0.90 0.11 11.16
CA ASN A 87 1.66 -0.79 12.00
C ASN A 87 1.29 -2.26 11.71
N ALA A 88 1.96 -2.86 10.73
CA ALA A 88 1.75 -4.27 10.36
C ALA A 88 2.23 -5.28 11.45
N THR A 89 2.76 -4.83 12.58
CA THR A 89 3.10 -5.70 13.73
C THR A 89 1.98 -5.77 14.77
N SER A 90 0.96 -4.91 14.69
CA SER A 90 -0.23 -5.04 15.54
C SER A 90 -1.21 -6.08 14.99
N ILE A 91 -2.08 -6.64 15.85
CA ILE A 91 -3.11 -7.61 15.40
C ILE A 91 -4.03 -6.95 14.37
N LYS A 92 -4.53 -5.74 14.67
CA LYS A 92 -5.39 -4.96 13.79
C LYS A 92 -4.69 -4.65 12.45
N GLY A 93 -3.46 -4.16 12.49
CA GLY A 93 -2.69 -3.84 11.28
C GLY A 93 -2.43 -5.07 10.41
N ARG A 94 -2.13 -6.24 11.00
CA ARG A 94 -2.00 -7.49 10.22
C ARG A 94 -3.30 -7.89 9.54
N ALA A 95 -4.43 -7.77 10.23
CA ALA A 95 -5.73 -8.12 9.68
C ALA A 95 -6.10 -7.19 8.51
N LEU A 96 -5.91 -5.87 8.67
CA LEU A 96 -6.15 -4.88 7.62
C LEU A 96 -5.29 -5.12 6.39
N VAL A 97 -3.98 -5.35 6.57
CA VAL A 97 -3.08 -5.64 5.45
C VAL A 97 -3.45 -6.94 4.75
N SER A 98 -3.79 -7.99 5.51
CA SER A 98 -4.19 -9.27 4.92
C SER A 98 -5.51 -9.16 4.15
N GLY A 99 -6.48 -8.40 4.68
CA GLY A 99 -7.74 -8.08 4.02
C GLY A 99 -7.51 -7.32 2.72
N TRP A 100 -6.64 -6.30 2.75
CA TRP A 100 -6.27 -5.52 1.57
C TRP A 100 -5.74 -6.40 0.44
N TYR A 101 -4.78 -7.29 0.71
CA TYR A 101 -4.27 -8.20 -0.32
C TYR A 101 -5.30 -9.23 -0.77
N LYS A 102 -6.21 -9.66 0.12
CA LYS A 102 -7.29 -10.58 -0.26
C LYS A 102 -8.24 -9.91 -1.25
N GLU A 103 -8.78 -8.76 -0.90
CA GLU A 103 -9.69 -8.00 -1.77
C GLU A 103 -9.04 -7.67 -3.10
N LEU A 104 -7.77 -7.24 -3.07
CA LEU A 104 -6.98 -7.00 -4.26
C LEU A 104 -6.92 -8.24 -5.16
N MET A 105 -6.60 -9.41 -4.62
CA MET A 105 -6.48 -10.66 -5.40
C MET A 105 -7.83 -11.20 -5.87
N ASP A 106 -8.92 -10.85 -5.18
CA ASP A 106 -10.29 -11.16 -5.57
C ASP A 106 -10.81 -10.20 -6.67
N GLY A 107 -9.97 -9.28 -7.17
CA GLY A 107 -10.36 -8.30 -8.19
C GLY A 107 -11.20 -7.14 -7.67
N LEU A 108 -11.32 -7.02 -6.35
CA LEU A 108 -12.08 -5.98 -5.69
C LEU A 108 -11.20 -4.75 -5.44
N GLN A 109 -11.83 -3.59 -5.33
CA GLN A 109 -11.16 -2.44 -4.74
C GLN A 109 -11.06 -2.66 -3.23
N PRO A 110 -9.85 -2.64 -2.63
CA PRO A 110 -9.74 -2.83 -1.19
C PRO A 110 -10.60 -1.84 -0.40
N SER A 111 -11.47 -2.38 0.47
CA SER A 111 -12.46 -1.61 1.25
C SER A 111 -11.80 -0.72 2.29
N TRP A 112 -10.62 -1.12 2.76
CA TRP A 112 -9.74 -0.34 3.60
C TRP A 112 -8.56 0.18 2.78
N ARG A 113 -8.19 1.44 2.98
CA ARG A 113 -6.99 2.07 2.44
C ARG A 113 -6.01 2.39 3.55
N ALA A 114 -4.72 2.48 3.21
CA ALA A 114 -3.71 2.85 4.20
C ALA A 114 -3.99 4.25 4.81
N LYS A 115 -4.54 5.19 4.03
CA LYS A 115 -4.97 6.51 4.53
C LYS A 115 -5.98 6.43 5.69
N ASP A 116 -6.90 5.48 5.64
CA ASP A 116 -8.01 5.37 6.61
C ASP A 116 -7.49 5.05 8.01
N GLN A 117 -6.42 4.25 8.11
CA GLN A 117 -5.78 3.95 9.40
C GLN A 117 -5.05 5.17 9.97
N ARG A 118 -4.40 5.99 9.13
CA ARG A 118 -3.75 7.22 9.61
C ARG A 118 -4.80 8.20 10.14
N ASP A 119 -5.93 8.35 9.46
CA ASP A 119 -7.02 9.22 9.90
C ASP A 119 -7.62 8.74 11.22
N GLU A 120 -7.78 7.42 11.39
CA GLU A 120 -8.24 6.84 12.66
C GLU A 120 -7.23 7.07 13.79
N ASP A 121 -5.94 6.84 13.54
CA ASP A 121 -4.87 7.04 14.55
C ASP A 121 -4.76 8.51 14.96
N VAL A 122 -4.88 9.46 14.02
CA VAL A 122 -4.92 10.90 14.32
C VAL A 122 -6.16 11.24 15.15
N ARG A 123 -7.35 10.72 14.79
CA ARG A 123 -8.58 10.93 15.56
C ARG A 123 -8.49 10.35 16.96
N ALA A 124 -7.89 9.18 17.13
CA ALA A 124 -7.67 8.55 18.43
C ALA A 124 -6.73 9.40 19.30
N ALA A 125 -5.60 9.85 18.75
CA ALA A 125 -4.66 10.71 19.46
C ALA A 125 -5.29 12.03 19.94
N CYS A 126 -6.12 12.67 19.09
CA CYS A 126 -6.85 13.88 19.48
C CYS A 126 -7.88 13.62 20.60
N ARG A 127 -8.50 12.43 20.64
CA ARG A 127 -9.44 12.06 21.72
C ARG A 127 -8.74 11.83 23.04
N ASP A 128 -7.54 11.28 23.03
CA ASP A 128 -6.77 11.03 24.27
C ASP A 128 -6.21 12.33 24.87
N LEU A 129 -5.84 13.30 24.03
CA LEU A 129 -5.44 14.65 24.48
C LEU A 129 -6.59 15.46 25.09
N SER A 130 -7.84 15.19 24.71
CA SER A 130 -9.02 15.88 25.25
C SER A 130 -9.48 15.35 26.61
N LYS A 131 -8.85 14.30 27.14
CA LYS A 131 -9.21 13.66 28.42
C LYS A 131 -8.26 14.02 29.57
N HIS A 132 -7.39 15.02 29.39
CA HIS A 132 -6.49 15.57 30.41
C HIS A 132 -6.71 17.08 30.47
#